data_AF-A0A6V7X883-F1
#
_entry.id   AF-A0A6V7X883-F1
#
_cell.length_a   1.000
_cell.length_b   1.000
_cell.length_c   1.000
_cell.angle_alpha   90.00
_cell.angle_beta   90.00
_cell.angle_gamma   90.00
#
_symmetry.space_group_name_H-M   'P 1'
#
loop_
_entity.id
_entity.type
_entity.pdbx_description
1 polymer ?
#
loop_
_entity_poly.entity_id
_entity_poly.type
_entity_poly.pdbx_seq_one_letter_code
_entity_poly.pdbx_strand_id
1 'polypeptide(L)'
;MLETRKADYVVIDANFPPRVIERVLYWANRSETKIWLDPTDALKVPYLFEALGEWPLKNVDVFSPNFNELRAFSVCFSQKIEGTEALECSLKLKVSSV
;
A
#
# COMPACT_ATOMS: atom_id res chain seq x y z
N MET A 1 2.10 -22.67 -30.73
CA MET A 1 2.70 -22.13 -29.49
C MET A 1 1.60 -21.37 -28.79
N LEU A 2 1.04 -21.89 -27.70
CA LEU A 2 0.06 -21.16 -26.89
C LEU A 2 0.85 -20.12 -26.10
N GLU A 3 0.84 -18.87 -26.54
CA GLU A 3 1.28 -17.75 -25.71
C GLU A 3 0.36 -17.72 -24.48
N THR A 4 0.85 -18.23 -23.35
CA THR A 4 0.23 -17.99 -22.05
C THR A 4 0.30 -16.49 -21.82
N ARG A 5 -0.84 -15.79 -22.02
CA ARG A 5 -0.93 -14.34 -21.80
C ARG A 5 -0.48 -14.04 -20.36
N LYS A 6 0.67 -13.40 -20.22
CA LYS A 6 1.16 -12.89 -18.94
C LYS A 6 0.22 -11.76 -18.52
N ALA A 7 -0.23 -11.75 -17.28
CA ALA A 7 -0.99 -10.62 -16.76
C ALA A 7 -0.08 -9.39 -16.65
N ASP A 8 -0.56 -8.24 -17.10
CA ASP A 8 0.16 -6.96 -16.98
C ASP A 8 0.22 -6.50 -15.51
N TYR A 9 -0.86 -6.76 -14.77
CA TYR A 9 -1.02 -6.40 -13.37
C TYR A 9 -1.58 -7.57 -12.55
N VAL A 10 -1.18 -7.62 -11.30
CA VAL A 10 -1.89 -8.31 -10.22
C VAL A 10 -2.51 -7.25 -9.32
N VAL A 11 -3.82 -7.33 -9.13
CA VAL A 11 -4.54 -6.47 -8.20
C VAL A 11 -4.64 -7.20 -6.87
N ILE A 12 -4.20 -6.55 -5.80
CA ILE A 12 -4.23 -7.05 -4.43
C ILE A 12 -5.22 -6.19 -3.64
N ASP A 13 -6.22 -6.85 -3.07
CA ASP A 13 -7.23 -6.27 -2.19
C ASP A 13 -6.87 -6.59 -0.72
N ALA A 14 -7.00 -5.61 0.18
CA ALA A 14 -6.71 -5.77 1.61
C ALA A 14 -7.70 -6.68 2.37
N ASN A 15 -8.74 -7.20 1.72
CA ASN A 15 -9.64 -8.24 2.22
C ASN A 15 -8.94 -9.59 2.41
N PHE A 16 -7.82 -9.82 1.71
CA PHE A 16 -7.05 -11.04 1.87
C PHE A 16 -6.30 -11.05 3.22
N PRO A 17 -6.15 -12.22 3.86
CA PRO A 17 -5.31 -12.35 5.04
C PRO A 17 -3.86 -11.89 4.76
N PRO A 18 -3.15 -11.30 5.74
CA PRO A 18 -1.78 -10.78 5.54
C PRO A 18 -0.82 -11.77 4.86
N ARG A 19 -0.85 -13.05 5.26
CA ARG A 19 -0.02 -14.11 4.67
C ARG A 19 -0.31 -14.37 3.19
N VAL A 20 -1.55 -14.15 2.75
CA VAL A 20 -1.94 -14.30 1.34
C VAL A 20 -1.40 -13.12 0.55
N ILE A 21 -1.56 -11.90 1.07
CA ILE A 21 -1.02 -10.66 0.48
C ILE A 21 0.49 -10.77 0.29
N GLU A 22 1.21 -11.17 1.35
CA GLU A 22 2.66 -11.40 1.32
C GLU A 22 3.06 -12.42 0.22
N ARG A 23 2.33 -13.54 0.13
CA ARG A 23 2.60 -14.59 -0.84
C ARG A 23 2.33 -14.15 -2.28
N VAL A 24 1.26 -13.38 -2.52
CA VAL A 24 0.96 -12.83 -3.84
C VAL A 24 2.05 -11.84 -4.26
N LEU A 25 2.46 -10.94 -3.36
CA LEU A 25 3.55 -9.99 -3.62
C LEU A 25 4.85 -10.71 -3.96
N TYR A 26 5.19 -11.78 -3.23
CA TYR A 26 6.37 -12.61 -3.51
C TYR A 26 6.38 -13.17 -4.94
N TRP A 27 5.25 -13.71 -5.40
CA TRP A 27 5.15 -14.29 -6.74
C TRP A 27 5.13 -13.22 -7.83
N ALA A 28 4.39 -12.11 -7.63
CA ALA A 28 4.32 -11.01 -8.58
C ALA A 28 5.70 -10.36 -8.81
N ASN A 29 6.49 -10.18 -7.74
CA ASN A 29 7.86 -9.69 -7.84
C ASN A 29 8.76 -10.64 -8.65
N ARG A 30 8.64 -11.96 -8.41
CA ARG A 30 9.43 -12.97 -9.15
C ARG A 30 9.04 -13.09 -10.62
N SER A 31 7.78 -12.86 -10.94
CA SER A 31 7.29 -12.90 -12.31
C SER A 31 7.44 -11.56 -13.02
N GLU A 32 7.97 -10.52 -12.37
CA GLU A 32 8.02 -9.15 -12.89
C GLU A 32 6.64 -8.70 -13.40
N THR A 33 5.61 -8.99 -12.61
CA THR A 33 4.24 -8.53 -12.87
C THR A 33 3.96 -7.33 -11.99
N LYS A 34 3.39 -6.27 -12.58
CA LYS A 34 3.13 -5.03 -11.85
C LYS A 34 2.08 -5.25 -10.77
N ILE A 35 2.21 -4.55 -9.66
CA ILE A 35 1.38 -4.70 -8.48
C ILE A 35 0.51 -3.47 -8.32
N TRP A 36 -0.80 -3.69 -8.31
CA TRP A 36 -1.80 -2.69 -7.92
C TRP A 36 -2.34 -3.06 -6.54
N LEU A 37 -2.14 -2.19 -5.56
CA LEU A 37 -2.68 -2.35 -4.22
C LEU A 37 -3.91 -1.46 -4.01
N ASP A 38 -5.04 -2.10 -3.69
CA ASP A 38 -6.27 -1.46 -3.25
C ASP A 38 -6.42 -1.67 -1.72
N PRO A 39 -6.44 -0.60 -0.90
CA PRO A 39 -6.66 -0.72 0.54
C PRO A 39 -8.06 -1.19 0.91
N THR A 40 -9.05 -0.93 0.05
CA THR A 40 -10.46 -1.34 0.18
C THR A 40 -11.25 -0.73 1.34
N ASP A 41 -10.64 -0.58 2.52
CA ASP A 41 -11.23 0.07 3.68
C ASP A 41 -10.13 0.65 4.59
N ALA A 42 -10.37 1.84 5.15
CA ALA A 42 -9.44 2.50 6.06
C ALA A 42 -9.09 1.66 7.31
N LEU A 43 -10.01 0.81 7.79
CA LEU A 43 -9.79 -0.11 8.91
C LEU A 43 -8.86 -1.27 8.56
N LYS A 44 -8.63 -1.55 7.27
CA LYS A 44 -7.76 -2.64 6.82
C LYS A 44 -6.33 -2.21 6.57
N VAL A 45 -6.08 -0.90 6.50
CA VAL A 45 -4.75 -0.33 6.31
C VAL A 45 -3.71 -0.88 7.30
N PRO A 46 -3.97 -1.03 8.61
CA PRO A 46 -2.99 -1.61 9.52
C PRO A 46 -2.51 -3.01 9.10
N TYR A 47 -3.40 -3.85 8.56
CA TYR A 47 -3.04 -5.19 8.09
C TYR A 47 -2.11 -5.17 6.87
N LEU A 48 -2.15 -4.10 6.06
CA LEU A 48 -1.19 -3.92 4.98
C LEU A 48 0.23 -3.70 5.51
N PHE A 49 0.39 -2.96 6.61
CA PHE A 49 1.68 -2.80 7.27
C PHE A 49 2.15 -4.10 7.94
N GLU A 50 1.23 -4.92 8.45
CA GLU A 50 1.58 -6.26 8.94
C GLU A 50 2.05 -7.17 7.81
N ALA A 51 1.40 -7.12 6.65
CA ALA A 51 1.71 -7.98 5.50
C ALA A 51 2.96 -7.55 4.72
N LEU A 52 3.17 -6.25 4.57
CA LEU A 52 4.14 -5.67 3.63
C LEU A 52 5.31 -4.97 4.36
N GLY A 53 5.27 -4.90 5.69
CA GLY A 53 6.32 -4.34 6.52
C GLY A 53 6.26 -2.82 6.68
N GLU A 54 7.37 -2.23 7.12
CA GLU A 54 7.49 -0.79 7.43
C GLU A 54 7.30 0.13 6.22
N TRP A 55 7.67 -0.36 5.04
CA TRP A 55 7.58 0.37 3.77
C TRP A 55 6.64 -0.36 2.80
N PRO A 56 5.33 -0.41 3.10
CA PRO A 56 4.39 -1.31 2.43
C PRO A 56 4.23 -1.01 0.93
N LEU A 57 4.56 0.21 0.49
CA LEU A 57 4.47 0.61 -0.92
C LEU A 57 5.78 0.45 -1.70
N LYS A 58 6.86 -0.04 -1.07
CA LYS A 58 8.19 -0.12 -1.71
C LYS A 58 8.19 -0.92 -3.01
N ASN A 59 7.38 -1.98 -3.07
CA ASN A 59 7.26 -2.87 -4.23
C ASN A 59 5.85 -2.81 -4.85
N VAL A 60 5.15 -1.69 -4.70
CA VAL A 60 3.81 -1.48 -5.26
C VAL A 60 3.90 -0.47 -6.39
N ASP A 61 3.46 -0.84 -7.59
CA ASP A 61 3.50 0.05 -8.76
C ASP A 61 2.34 1.05 -8.78
N VAL A 62 1.16 0.63 -8.31
CA VAL A 62 -0.04 1.46 -8.25
C VAL A 62 -0.69 1.31 -6.88
N PHE A 63 -0.97 2.44 -6.23
CA PHE A 63 -1.71 2.50 -4.98
C PHE A 63 -2.97 3.35 -5.20
N SER A 64 -4.16 2.80 -4.93
CA SER A 64 -5.44 3.46 -5.26
C SER A 64 -6.34 3.72 -4.05
N PRO A 65 -5.89 4.47 -3.03
CA PRO A 65 -6.71 4.76 -1.87
C PRO A 65 -7.78 5.81 -2.19
N ASN A 66 -8.93 5.72 -1.52
CA ASN A 66 -9.77 6.90 -1.32
C ASN A 66 -9.19 7.81 -0.23
N PHE A 67 -9.84 8.95 0.03
CA PHE A 67 -9.36 9.94 1.00
C PHE A 67 -9.21 9.37 2.42
N ASN A 68 -10.15 8.54 2.89
CA ASN A 68 -10.12 8.00 4.24
C ASN A 68 -9.02 6.95 4.40
N GLU A 69 -8.83 6.11 3.39
CA GLU A 69 -7.76 5.12 3.35
C GLU A 69 -6.39 5.79 3.29
N LEU A 70 -6.23 6.83 2.47
CA LEU A 70 -4.98 7.59 2.40
C LEU A 70 -4.65 8.25 3.74
N ARG A 71 -5.67 8.81 4.42
CA ARG A 71 -5.50 9.37 5.77
C ARG A 71 -5.08 8.31 6.78
N ALA A 72 -5.74 7.15 6.79
CA ALA A 72 -5.39 6.04 7.68
C ALA A 72 -3.97 5.54 7.40
N PHE A 73 -3.60 5.42 6.12
CA PHE A 73 -2.26 5.02 5.69
C PHE A 73 -1.20 5.99 6.19
N SER A 74 -1.43 7.28 5.99
CA SER A 74 -0.53 8.34 6.48
C SER A 74 -0.32 8.25 7.99
N VAL A 75 -1.39 8.05 8.78
CA VAL A 75 -1.28 7.89 10.25
C VAL A 75 -0.48 6.66 10.62
N CYS A 76 -0.79 5.48 10.05
CA CYS A 76 -0.05 4.24 10.32
C CYS A 76 1.43 4.37 9.95
N PHE A 77 1.73 4.97 8.80
CA PHE A 77 3.09 5.22 8.34
C PHE A 77 3.86 6.14 9.29
N SER A 78 3.23 7.24 9.73
CA SER A 78 3.80 8.19 10.69
C SER A 78 4.21 7.54 12.00
N GLN A 79 3.37 6.63 12.50
CA GLN A 79 3.61 5.91 13.74
C GLN A 79 4.77 4.92 13.62
N LYS A 80 5.03 4.39 12.43
CA LYS A 80 6.11 3.43 12.17
C LYS A 80 7.48 4.08 11.93
N ILE A 81 7.52 5.31 11.41
CA ILE A 81 8.78 5.99 11.01
C ILE A 81 9.21 7.05 12.05
N GLU A 82 8.81 6.90 13.32
CA GLU A 82 9.19 7.82 14.41
C GLU A 82 8.94 9.32 14.08
N GLY A 83 7.76 9.60 13.50
CA GLY A 83 7.01 10.84 13.69
C GLY A 83 7.56 12.16 13.13
N THR A 84 8.81 12.24 12.65
CA THR A 84 9.40 13.55 12.25
C THR A 84 8.88 14.01 10.89
N GLU A 85 8.96 13.18 9.85
CA GLU A 85 8.60 13.60 8.48
C GLU A 85 7.09 13.79 8.28
N ALA A 86 6.26 13.00 8.96
CA ALA A 86 4.82 13.10 8.82
C ALA A 86 4.21 14.29 9.59
N LEU A 87 4.80 14.67 10.74
CA LEU A 87 4.43 15.92 11.42
C LEU A 87 4.70 17.11 10.51
N GLU A 88 5.85 17.13 9.83
CA GLU A 88 6.23 18.20 8.92
C GLU A 88 5.25 18.35 7.75
N CYS A 89 4.76 17.24 7.18
CA CYS A 89 3.72 17.27 6.15
C CYS A 89 2.38 17.79 6.68
N SER A 90 2.00 17.38 7.90
CA SER A 90 0.73 17.81 8.53
C SER A 90 0.73 19.31 8.89
N LEU A 91 1.89 19.87 9.23
CA LEU A 91 2.07 21.29 9.50
C LEU A 91 1.98 22.11 8.22
N LYS A 92 2.59 21.65 7.11
CA LYS A 92 2.52 22.36 5.81
C LYS A 92 1.09 22.51 5.30
N LEU A 93 0.24 21.49 5.45
CA LEU A 93 -1.16 21.54 5.02
C LEU A 93 -2.03 22.53 5.83
N LYS A 94 -1.71 22.77 7.11
CA LYS A 94 -2.38 23.79 7.93
C LYS A 94 -1.95 25.21 7.59
N VAL A 95 -0.74 25.40 7.07
CA VAL A 95 -0.22 26.73 6.70
C VAL A 95 -0.73 27.16 5.32
N SER A 96 -1.06 26.21 4.44
CA SER A 96 -1.58 26.49 3.10
C SER A 96 -3.09 26.81 3.04
N SER A 97 -3.79 26.79 4.16
CA SER A 97 -5.24 27.08 4.26
C SER A 97 -5.55 28.50 4.75
N VAL A 98 -4.70 29.47 4.42
CA VAL A 98 -4.90 30.91 4.69
C VAL A 98 -5.08 31.67 3.39
#